data_AF-A0A9E5HGA0-F1
#
_entry.id   AF-A0A9E5HGA0-F1
#
_cell.length_a   1.000
_cell.length_b   1.000
_cell.length_c   1.000
_cell.angle_alpha   90.00
_cell.angle_beta   90.00
_cell.angle_gamma   90.00
#
_symmetry.space_group_name_H-M   'P 1'
#
loop_
_entity.id
_entity.type
_entity.pdbx_description
1 polymer ?
#
loop_
_entity_poly.entity_id
_entity_poly.type
_entity_poly.pdbx_seq_one_letter_code
_entity_poly.pdbx_strand_id
1 'polypeptide(L)' 'MKVVLFEPEIPFNTGSIGRTCVALDLELILIKP' A
#
# COMPACT_ATOMS: atom_id res chain seq x y z
N MET A 1 -2.77 4.20 12.23
CA MET A 1 -3.63 4.39 11.02
C MET A 1 -3.31 3.27 10.05
N LYS A 2 -4.27 2.81 9.24
CA LYS A 2 -4.04 1.71 8.27
C LYS A 2 -4.34 2.21 6.86
N VAL A 3 -3.52 1.78 5.90
CA VAL A 3 -3.74 2.02 4.47
C VAL A 3 -4.13 0.69 3.84
N VAL A 4 -5.27 0.66 3.15
CA VAL A 4 -5.79 -0.56 2.50
C VAL A 4 -5.85 -0.31 0.99
N LEU A 5 -5.17 -1.16 0.23
CA LEU A 5 -5.28 -1.19 -1.23
C LEU A 5 -6.12 -2.40 -1.63
N PHE A 6 -7.30 -2.14 -2.18
CA PHE A 6 -8.18 -3.16 -2.75
C PHE A 6 -7.87 -3.34 -4.23
N GLU A 7 -7.50 -4.56 -4.60
CA GLU A 7 -7.18 -4.99 -5.98
C GLU A 7 -6.27 -4.00 -6.73
N PRO A 8 -5.07 -3.68 -6.22
CA PRO A 8 -4.21 -2.70 -6.89
C PRO A 8 -3.68 -3.24 -8.23
N GLU A 9 -4.06 -2.60 -9.33
CA GLU A 9 -3.69 -3.01 -10.69
C GLU A 9 -2.36 -2.42 -11.19
N ILE A 10 -1.91 -1.29 -10.63
CA ILE A 10 -0.74 -0.53 -11.10
C ILE A 10 0.44 -0.72 -10.14
N PRO A 11 1.46 -1.55 -10.47
CA PRO A 11 2.54 -1.91 -9.54
C PRO A 11 3.36 -0.71 -9.03
N PHE A 12 3.58 0.30 -9.89
CA PHE A 12 4.34 1.50 -9.53
C PHE A 12 3.68 2.29 -8.38
N ASN A 13 2.35 2.33 -8.35
CA ASN A 13 1.60 3.02 -7.30
C ASN A 13 1.73 2.26 -5.98
N THR A 14 1.56 0.93 -5.98
CA THR A 14 1.73 0.10 -4.79
C THR A 14 3.13 0.22 -4.21
N GLY A 15 4.17 0.23 -5.05
CA GLY A 15 5.56 0.42 -4.61
C GLY A 15 5.79 1.79 -3.96
N SER A 16 5.23 2.84 -4.54
CA SER A 16 5.34 4.20 -3.98
C SER A 16 4.57 4.34 -2.66
N ILE A 17 3.36 3.80 -2.58
CA ILE A 17 2.54 3.78 -1.37
C ILE A 17 3.21 2.96 -0.27
N GLY A 18 3.82 1.81 -0.61
CA GLY A 18 4.58 0.98 0.33
C GLY A 18 5.74 1.73 0.96
N ARG A 19 6.52 2.48 0.17
CA ARG A 19 7.61 3.32 0.71
C ARG A 19 7.09 4.40 1.65
N THR A 20 5.97 5.05 1.33
CA THR A 20 5.33 6.03 2.21
C THR A 20 4.87 5.39 3.52
N CYS A 21 4.30 4.18 3.47
CA CYS A 21 3.86 3.48 4.66
C CYS A 21 5.02 3.16 5.60
N VAL A 22 6.16 2.71 5.05
CA VAL A 22 7.38 2.49 5.84
C VAL A 22 7.90 3.80 6.45
N ALA A 23 7.95 4.88 5.69
CA ALA A 23 8.45 6.17 6.16
C ALA A 23 7.61 6.78 7.29
N LEU A 24 6.32 6.44 7.37
CA LEU A 24 5.36 6.98 8.32
C LEU A 24 4.95 5.97 9.41
N ASP A 25 5.60 4.81 9.48
CA ASP A 25 5.25 3.71 10.39
C ASP A 25 3.75 3.33 10.29
N LEU A 26 3.25 3.22 9.06
CA LEU A 26 1.88 2.83 8.74
C LEU A 26 1.80 1.37 8.31
N GLU A 27 0.74 0.70 8.75
CA GLU A 27 0.39 -0.64 8.29
C GLU A 27 -0.26 -0.56 6.90
N LEU A 28 0.32 -1.28 5.93
CA LEU A 28 -0.20 -1.43 4.58
C LEU A 28 -0.83 -2.82 4.41
N ILE A 29 -2.12 -2.86 4.07
CA ILE A 29 -2.88 -4.07 3.78
C ILE A 29 -3.18 -4.11 2.28
N LEU A 30 -2.83 -5.22 1.63
CA LEU A 30 -3.15 -5.48 0.23
C LEU A 30 -4.25 -6.55 0.17
N ILE A 31 -5.37 -6.21 -0.45
CA ILE A 31 -6.43 -7.18 -0.79
C ILE A 31 -6.25 -7.48 -2.26
N LYS A 32 -5.99 -8.76 -2.59
CA LYS A 32 -5.93 -9.26 -3.97
C LYS A 32 -7.27 -9.93 -4.32
N PRO A 33 -7.58 -10.13 -5.61
CA PRO A 33 -8.64 -11.05 -6.01
C PRO A 33 -8.41 -12.45 -5.45
#